data_AF-A0A2D8C826-F1
#
_entry.id   AF-A0A2D8C826-F1
#
_cell.length_a   1.000
_cell.length_b   1.000
_cell.length_c   1.000
_cell.angle_alpha   90.00
_cell.angle_beta   90.00
_cell.angle_gamma   90.00
#
_symmetry.space_group_name_H-M   'P 1'
#
loop_
_entity.id
_entity.type
_entity.pdbx_description
1 polymer ?
#
loop_
_entity_poly.entity_id
_entity_poly.type
_entity_poly.pdbx_seq_one_letter_code
_entity_poly.pdbx_strand_id
1 'polypeptide(L)'
;MARKFIGSNTDKSSRRTWYYRAKFETKAYTQPNAGENEIKDITFFERQYYGTIDELDYPIVPKEDLITGLAGGKRALPFVVDAFTIFKKRMTKAVEYNKISTTNPFFVNFTPTLAYQSPLRQYKDYLGRKLQQYNLNYIENTVGYKSITSFEDYVKYFVEKIKQEGDSIYSLSKWCRSPECSVYNSGLGISIDNLDFGEDQPKMEQFIDHQDFNHYLKLALNSGFSISKDNPGTLIFDLLSPAAAPFLAPYGLRTLREIFSQYYDRTELREFIYIRNIINRYYNLFIIQNKIIRTNKISCNKSYTEYEIREAQTLEDLDLNYPEDWFLDYYIDLRNYEEGSPFNPHYIKSMKKIAKKRLKKLDINESLSYISKTFRDQTWSKPYGFDDFLKNQNQVIDDDIRPPTPRGGTGGY
;
A
#
# COMPACT_ATOMS: atom_id res chain seq x y z
N MET A 1 34.75 -6.85 19.58
CA MET A 1 33.47 -6.89 20.31
C MET A 1 32.35 -6.91 19.29
N ALA A 2 31.42 -7.86 19.37
CA ALA A 2 30.24 -7.89 18.50
C ALA A 2 29.42 -6.60 18.69
N ARG A 3 28.91 -6.02 17.61
CA ARG A 3 28.10 -4.81 17.68
C ARG A 3 26.72 -5.19 18.25
N LYS A 4 26.18 -4.35 19.16
CA LYS A 4 24.91 -4.61 19.84
C LYS A 4 23.82 -3.64 19.35
N PHE A 5 22.78 -4.20 18.75
CA PHE A 5 21.60 -3.54 18.18
C PHE A 5 20.33 -4.20 18.74
N ILE A 6 19.94 -3.82 19.97
CA ILE A 6 18.80 -4.40 20.69
C ILE A 6 17.47 -3.68 20.40
N GLY A 7 17.35 -3.09 19.21
CA GLY A 7 16.10 -2.46 18.80
C GLY A 7 15.02 -3.52 18.59
N SER A 8 13.90 -3.34 19.30
CA SER A 8 12.74 -4.24 19.20
C SER A 8 11.43 -3.44 19.17
N ASN A 9 10.48 -3.88 18.34
CA ASN A 9 9.10 -3.36 18.34
C ASN A 9 8.30 -3.82 19.56
N THR A 10 8.80 -4.81 20.30
CA THR A 10 8.17 -5.32 21.53
C THR A 10 8.72 -4.67 22.80
N ASP A 11 9.67 -3.74 22.67
CA ASP A 11 10.22 -3.00 23.81
C ASP A 11 9.12 -2.13 24.44
N LYS A 12 9.07 -2.13 25.78
CA LYS A 12 8.05 -1.40 26.55
C LYS A 12 8.27 0.12 26.51
N SER A 13 9.46 0.58 26.14
CA SER A 13 9.80 2.00 26.11
C SER A 13 9.92 2.52 24.68
N SER A 14 8.99 3.38 24.26
CA SER A 14 9.00 4.03 22.94
C SER A 14 10.30 4.82 22.69
N ARG A 15 10.81 5.54 23.70
CA ARG A 15 12.09 6.26 23.62
C ARG A 15 13.26 5.31 23.36
N ARG A 16 13.25 4.15 24.02
CA ARG A 16 14.28 3.13 23.86
C ARG A 16 14.22 2.48 22.48
N THR A 17 13.03 2.11 22.02
CA THR A 17 12.80 1.63 20.64
C THR A 17 13.33 2.63 19.64
N TRP A 18 12.90 3.90 19.74
CA TRP A 18 13.34 4.96 18.84
C TRP A 18 14.87 5.09 18.80
N TYR A 19 15.52 5.16 19.97
CA TYR A 19 16.98 5.30 20.05
C TYR A 19 17.71 4.14 19.39
N TYR A 20 17.31 2.89 19.67
CA TYR A 20 18.00 1.73 19.11
C TYR A 20 17.69 1.50 17.62
N ARG A 21 16.49 1.83 17.15
CA ARG A 21 16.16 1.85 15.72
C ARG A 21 16.98 2.91 15.00
N ALA A 22 17.02 4.14 15.51
CA ALA A 22 17.85 5.20 14.95
C ALA A 22 19.34 4.80 14.91
N LYS A 23 19.81 4.07 15.94
CA LYS A 23 21.17 3.52 15.97
C LYS A 23 21.37 2.46 14.87
N PHE A 24 20.42 1.55 14.65
CA PHE A 24 20.46 0.59 13.55
C PHE A 24 20.51 1.31 12.20
N GLU A 25 19.58 2.23 11.95
CA GLU A 25 19.47 2.99 10.71
C GLU A 25 20.75 3.73 10.31
N THR A 26 21.49 4.22 11.30
CA THR A 26 22.69 5.05 11.08
C THR A 26 24.01 4.30 11.19
N LYS A 27 24.03 3.12 11.84
CA LYS A 27 25.29 2.43 12.19
C LYS A 27 25.34 0.95 11.83
N ALA A 28 24.25 0.33 11.37
CA ALA A 28 24.24 -1.10 11.02
C ALA A 28 25.17 -1.37 9.84
N TYR A 29 25.07 -0.57 8.78
CA TYR A 29 25.85 -0.71 7.55
C TYR A 29 27.09 0.17 7.60
N THR A 30 28.26 -0.44 7.83
CA THR A 30 29.56 0.26 7.94
C THR A 30 30.47 -0.01 6.73
N GLN A 31 30.00 -0.79 5.78
CA GLN A 31 30.79 -1.22 4.63
C GLN A 31 30.96 -0.02 3.67
N PRO A 32 32.20 0.38 3.33
CA PRO A 32 32.46 1.54 2.46
C PRO A 32 31.91 1.39 1.03
N ASN A 33 31.50 0.17 0.64
CA ASN A 33 30.92 -0.17 -0.66
C ASN A 33 29.48 -0.68 -0.58
N ALA A 34 28.81 -0.58 0.58
CA ALA A 34 27.35 -0.72 0.61
C ALA A 34 26.78 0.59 0.05
N GLY A 35 26.85 0.74 -1.27
CA GLY A 35 26.38 1.92 -1.97
C GLY A 35 24.86 2.04 -1.88
N GLU A 36 24.35 3.19 -2.29
CA GLU A 36 22.91 3.46 -2.42
C GLU A 36 22.18 2.47 -3.35
N ASN A 37 22.93 1.69 -4.14
CA ASN A 37 22.40 0.78 -5.15
C ASN A 37 22.15 -0.64 -4.62
N GLU A 38 23.05 -1.19 -3.77
CA GLU A 38 22.90 -2.55 -3.26
C GLU A 38 21.85 -2.64 -2.16
N ILE A 39 21.77 -1.64 -1.29
CA ILE A 39 20.91 -1.63 -0.11
C ILE A 39 19.94 -0.46 -0.22
N LYS A 40 18.65 -0.77 -0.31
CA LYS A 40 17.59 0.21 -0.43
C LYS A 40 16.77 0.28 0.84
N ASP A 41 16.66 1.48 1.36
CA ASP A 41 15.64 1.82 2.33
C ASP A 41 14.30 1.94 1.59
N ILE A 42 13.42 0.97 1.79
CA ILE A 42 12.08 0.94 1.20
C ILE A 42 11.01 1.40 2.18
N THR A 43 11.37 1.78 3.41
CA THR A 43 10.39 2.36 4.35
C THR A 43 10.51 3.89 4.39
N PHE A 44 11.57 4.45 3.83
CA PHE A 44 11.77 5.88 3.70
C PHE A 44 10.95 6.52 2.57
N PHE A 45 10.04 7.41 2.95
CA PHE A 45 9.30 8.31 2.07
C PHE A 45 8.60 7.57 0.91
N GLU A 46 8.76 8.01 -0.34
CA GLU A 46 8.09 7.41 -1.51
C GLU A 46 8.58 6.02 -1.88
N ARG A 47 9.76 5.59 -1.40
CA ARG A 47 10.28 4.25 -1.71
C ARG A 47 9.41 3.14 -1.12
N GLN A 48 8.56 3.47 -0.14
CA GLN A 48 7.52 2.58 0.38
C GLN A 48 6.48 2.20 -0.68
N TYR A 49 6.36 2.97 -1.76
CA TYR A 49 5.43 2.72 -2.86
C TYR A 49 6.07 1.95 -4.02
N TYR A 50 7.30 1.44 -3.84
CA TYR A 50 8.02 0.75 -4.90
C TYR A 50 7.22 -0.47 -5.41
N GLY A 51 6.83 -0.40 -6.69
CA GLY A 51 6.02 -1.43 -7.35
C GLY A 51 4.53 -1.45 -6.95
N THR A 52 4.07 -0.46 -6.18
CA THR A 52 2.64 -0.28 -5.83
C THR A 52 2.05 0.98 -6.46
N ILE A 53 2.88 1.84 -7.07
CA ILE A 53 2.50 2.93 -7.97
C ILE A 53 3.25 2.82 -9.31
N ASP A 54 2.67 3.33 -10.39
CA ASP A 54 3.33 3.44 -11.71
C ASP A 54 4.15 4.75 -11.84
N GLU A 55 4.78 4.96 -13.00
CA GLU A 55 5.57 6.18 -13.26
C GLU A 55 4.75 7.48 -13.32
N LEU A 56 3.42 7.39 -13.27
CA LEU A 56 2.49 8.50 -13.23
C LEU A 56 1.78 8.58 -11.87
N ASP A 57 2.32 7.91 -10.85
CA ASP A 57 1.82 7.84 -9.48
C ASP A 57 0.39 7.29 -9.35
N TYR A 58 -0.08 6.52 -10.32
CA TYR A 58 -1.32 5.76 -10.14
C TYR A 58 -1.03 4.52 -9.32
N PRO A 59 -1.84 4.22 -8.30
CA PRO A 59 -1.70 2.96 -7.59
C PRO A 59 -2.03 1.80 -8.52
N ILE A 60 -1.24 0.74 -8.41
CA ILE A 60 -1.28 -0.43 -9.28
C ILE A 60 -1.23 -1.71 -8.46
N VAL A 61 -1.73 -2.78 -9.06
CA VAL A 61 -1.63 -4.15 -8.53
C VAL A 61 -1.19 -5.11 -9.63
N PRO A 62 -0.39 -6.14 -9.33
CA PRO A 62 -0.01 -7.13 -10.32
C PRO A 62 -1.22 -7.88 -10.89
N LYS A 63 -1.16 -8.20 -12.18
CA LYS A 63 -2.11 -9.10 -12.84
C LYS A 63 -1.88 -10.51 -12.32
N GLU A 64 -2.82 -11.02 -11.51
CA GLU A 64 -2.64 -12.30 -10.80
C GLU A 64 -2.47 -13.50 -11.74
N ASP A 65 -3.03 -13.43 -12.95
CA ASP A 65 -2.90 -14.43 -14.00
C ASP A 65 -1.49 -14.52 -14.60
N LEU A 66 -0.69 -13.45 -14.46
CA LEU A 66 0.70 -13.41 -14.93
C LEU A 66 1.71 -13.77 -13.83
N ILE A 67 1.26 -13.97 -12.58
CA ILE A 67 2.10 -14.37 -11.47
C ILE A 67 2.46 -15.86 -11.58
N THR A 68 3.75 -16.18 -11.59
CA THR A 68 4.25 -17.54 -11.81
C THR A 68 4.82 -18.19 -10.54
N GLY A 69 4.90 -19.51 -10.56
CA GLY A 69 5.37 -20.32 -9.43
C GLY A 69 6.88 -20.20 -9.19
N LEU A 70 7.23 -20.20 -7.91
CA LEU A 70 8.59 -20.25 -7.38
C LEU A 70 8.72 -21.49 -6.48
N ALA A 71 9.95 -21.89 -6.14
CA ALA A 71 10.18 -22.97 -5.18
C ALA A 71 9.45 -22.72 -3.84
N GLY A 72 9.02 -23.81 -3.18
CA GLY A 72 8.32 -23.73 -1.88
C GLY A 72 6.87 -23.25 -1.96
N GLY A 73 6.21 -23.36 -3.13
CA GLY A 73 4.83 -22.92 -3.34
C GLY A 73 4.65 -21.41 -3.30
N LYS A 74 5.74 -20.65 -3.35
CA LYS A 74 5.75 -19.20 -3.45
C LYS A 74 5.53 -18.78 -4.90
N ARG A 75 5.23 -17.51 -5.12
CA ARG A 75 4.98 -16.96 -6.46
C ARG A 75 5.56 -15.56 -6.59
N ALA A 76 5.86 -15.14 -7.81
CA ALA A 76 6.34 -13.79 -8.13
C ALA A 76 6.07 -13.48 -9.62
N LEU A 77 6.42 -12.28 -10.08
CA LEU A 77 6.41 -11.98 -11.51
C LEU A 77 7.44 -12.84 -12.26
N PRO A 78 7.19 -13.20 -13.54
CA PRO A 78 7.97 -14.23 -14.22
C PRO A 78 9.44 -13.84 -14.40
N PHE A 79 9.72 -12.58 -14.76
CA PHE A 79 11.10 -12.07 -14.84
C PHE A 79 11.81 -12.04 -13.47
N VAL A 80 11.06 -11.89 -12.37
CA VAL A 80 11.59 -11.96 -11.00
C VAL A 80 11.94 -13.40 -10.64
N VAL A 81 11.11 -14.36 -11.05
CA VAL A 81 11.37 -15.81 -10.88
C VAL A 81 12.65 -16.21 -11.62
N ASP A 82 12.82 -15.75 -12.86
CA ASP A 82 14.02 -16.02 -13.67
C ASP A 82 15.29 -15.43 -13.03
N ALA A 83 15.21 -14.17 -12.60
CA ALA A 83 16.29 -13.49 -11.90
C ALA A 83 16.68 -14.23 -10.61
N PHE A 84 15.69 -14.63 -9.81
CA PHE A 84 15.92 -15.35 -8.56
C PHE A 84 16.52 -16.74 -8.81
N THR A 85 16.09 -17.42 -9.87
CA THR A 85 16.63 -18.73 -10.25
C THR A 85 18.12 -18.64 -10.61
N ILE A 86 18.51 -17.60 -11.37
CA ILE A 86 19.93 -17.34 -11.68
C ILE A 86 20.72 -16.92 -10.44
N PHE A 87 20.15 -16.06 -9.59
CA PHE A 87 20.74 -15.70 -8.31
C PHE A 87 21.03 -16.92 -7.44
N LYS A 88 20.01 -17.77 -7.21
CA LYS A 88 20.15 -19.02 -6.45
C LYS A 88 21.25 -19.91 -7.02
N LYS A 89 21.27 -20.12 -8.34
CA LYS A 89 22.30 -20.93 -9.01
C LYS A 89 23.71 -20.37 -8.78
N ARG A 90 23.88 -19.05 -8.81
CA ARG A 90 25.17 -18.39 -8.55
C ARG A 90 25.60 -18.54 -7.10
N MET A 91 24.67 -18.38 -6.14
CA MET A 91 24.96 -18.61 -4.73
C MET A 91 25.36 -20.06 -4.46
N THR A 92 24.62 -21.04 -5.00
CA THR A 92 24.96 -22.47 -4.87
C THR A 92 26.37 -22.76 -5.39
N LYS A 93 26.73 -22.25 -6.57
CA LYS A 93 28.09 -22.37 -7.10
C LYS A 93 29.14 -21.70 -6.22
N ALA A 94 28.82 -20.54 -5.63
CA ALA A 94 29.75 -19.86 -4.72
C ALA A 94 30.01 -20.70 -3.46
N VAL A 95 29.00 -21.40 -2.95
CA VAL A 95 29.16 -22.39 -1.87
C VAL A 95 30.00 -23.58 -2.32
N GLU A 96 29.72 -24.17 -3.49
CA GLU A 96 30.48 -25.30 -4.05
C GLU A 96 31.98 -24.97 -4.25
N TYR A 97 32.29 -23.74 -4.62
CA TYR A 97 33.66 -23.25 -4.79
C TYR A 97 34.30 -22.70 -3.50
N ASN A 98 33.65 -22.87 -2.34
CA ASN A 98 34.11 -22.36 -1.05
C ASN A 98 34.37 -20.83 -1.05
N LYS A 99 33.63 -20.07 -1.86
CA LYS A 99 33.64 -18.60 -1.85
C LYS A 99 32.72 -18.01 -0.78
N ILE A 100 31.81 -18.82 -0.26
CA ILE A 100 30.85 -18.49 0.79
C ILE A 100 30.90 -19.61 1.82
N SER A 101 30.82 -19.26 3.11
CA SER A 101 30.76 -20.21 4.21
C SER A 101 29.45 -20.99 4.23
N THR A 102 29.54 -22.27 4.61
CA THR A 102 28.38 -23.13 4.87
C THR A 102 27.79 -22.96 6.27
N THR A 103 28.36 -22.08 7.11
CA THR A 103 27.98 -21.91 8.52
C THR A 103 26.60 -21.30 8.71
N ASN A 104 26.11 -20.53 7.73
CA ASN A 104 24.84 -19.82 7.84
C ASN A 104 23.81 -20.41 6.87
N PRO A 105 22.68 -20.93 7.37
CA PRO A 105 21.68 -21.57 6.52
C PRO A 105 21.08 -20.65 5.45
N PHE A 106 21.00 -19.33 5.72
CA PHE A 106 20.46 -18.35 4.76
C PHE A 106 21.38 -18.14 3.55
N PHE A 107 22.69 -18.42 3.69
CA PHE A 107 23.63 -18.34 2.58
C PHE A 107 23.86 -19.67 1.85
N VAL A 108 23.28 -20.77 2.35
CA VAL A 108 23.41 -22.11 1.75
C VAL A 108 22.14 -22.53 1.04
N ASN A 109 20.98 -22.34 1.68
CA ASN A 109 19.70 -22.78 1.17
C ASN A 109 18.78 -21.59 0.86
N PHE A 110 18.80 -21.14 -0.40
CA PHE A 110 17.91 -20.09 -0.90
C PHE A 110 16.53 -20.67 -1.23
N THR A 111 15.77 -20.97 -0.18
CA THR A 111 14.36 -21.31 -0.31
C THR A 111 13.53 -20.10 0.09
N PRO A 112 12.70 -19.56 -0.81
CA PRO A 112 11.83 -18.43 -0.51
C PRO A 112 10.88 -18.72 0.66
N THR A 113 10.93 -17.87 1.68
CA THR A 113 10.05 -17.92 2.85
C THR A 113 8.81 -17.06 2.65
N LEU A 114 8.96 -15.92 1.98
CA LEU A 114 7.91 -14.96 1.65
C LEU A 114 8.12 -14.44 0.22
N ALA A 115 7.03 -14.20 -0.50
CA ALA A 115 7.05 -13.65 -1.87
C ALA A 115 5.66 -13.04 -2.14
N TYR A 116 5.18 -13.05 -3.38
CA TYR A 116 3.91 -12.43 -3.77
C TYR A 116 2.75 -12.73 -2.82
N GLN A 117 2.14 -11.65 -2.33
CA GLN A 117 0.89 -11.68 -1.57
C GLN A 117 -0.17 -10.90 -2.32
N SER A 118 -1.33 -11.50 -2.55
CA SER A 118 -2.42 -10.87 -3.30
C SER A 118 -2.86 -9.56 -2.63
N PRO A 119 -2.63 -8.37 -3.25
CA PRO A 119 -3.11 -7.11 -2.72
C PRO A 119 -4.63 -7.09 -2.63
N LEU A 120 -5.30 -7.67 -3.63
CA LEU A 120 -6.76 -7.74 -3.67
C LEU A 120 -7.33 -8.57 -2.52
N ARG A 121 -6.69 -9.69 -2.17
CA ARG A 121 -7.12 -10.51 -1.02
C ARG A 121 -6.88 -9.77 0.29
N GLN A 122 -5.69 -9.24 0.51
CA GLN A 122 -5.36 -8.54 1.76
C GLN A 122 -6.22 -7.29 1.95
N TYR A 123 -6.46 -6.52 0.90
CA TYR A 123 -7.38 -5.38 0.92
C TYR A 123 -8.81 -5.81 1.26
N LYS A 124 -9.33 -6.89 0.66
CA LYS A 124 -10.66 -7.43 1.00
C LYS A 124 -10.76 -7.81 2.47
N ASP A 125 -9.74 -8.47 3.01
CA ASP A 125 -9.68 -8.86 4.41
C ASP A 125 -9.57 -7.61 5.32
N TYR A 126 -8.79 -6.61 4.92
CA TYR A 126 -8.65 -5.33 5.61
C TYR A 126 -9.97 -4.54 5.66
N LEU A 127 -10.59 -4.26 4.50
CA LEU A 127 -11.86 -3.54 4.43
C LEU A 127 -13.00 -4.31 5.11
N GLY A 128 -12.96 -5.65 5.01
CA GLY A 128 -13.89 -6.52 5.72
C GLY A 128 -13.83 -6.32 7.25
N ARG A 129 -12.63 -6.30 7.85
CA ARG A 129 -12.48 -6.00 9.28
C ARG A 129 -13.01 -4.62 9.64
N LYS A 130 -12.76 -3.60 8.82
CA LYS A 130 -13.29 -2.24 9.03
C LYS A 130 -14.82 -2.19 9.00
N LEU A 131 -15.46 -2.88 8.06
CA LEU A 131 -16.92 -2.96 7.95
C LEU A 131 -17.54 -3.82 9.06
N GLN A 132 -16.86 -4.87 9.49
CA GLN A 132 -17.27 -5.64 10.66
C GLN A 132 -17.27 -4.75 11.92
N GLN A 133 -16.21 -3.97 12.14
CA GLN A 133 -16.14 -3.01 13.24
C GLN A 133 -17.19 -1.89 13.10
N TYR A 134 -17.53 -1.48 11.86
CA TYR A 134 -18.64 -0.55 11.62
C TYR A 134 -19.98 -1.15 12.09
N ASN A 135 -20.28 -2.38 11.71
CA ASN A 135 -21.51 -3.07 12.12
C ASN A 135 -21.59 -3.28 13.63
N LEU A 136 -20.52 -3.82 14.24
CA LEU A 136 -20.52 -4.21 15.64
C LEU A 136 -20.38 -3.02 16.59
N ASN A 137 -19.60 -2.01 16.25
CA ASN A 137 -19.28 -0.94 17.21
C ASN A 137 -20.01 0.36 16.88
N TYR A 138 -19.97 0.80 15.62
CA TYR A 138 -20.47 2.13 15.28
C TYR A 138 -21.99 2.14 15.11
N ILE A 139 -22.54 1.16 14.38
CA ILE A 139 -23.99 1.09 14.21
C ILE A 139 -24.68 0.85 15.56
N GLU A 140 -24.20 -0.11 16.34
CA GLU A 140 -24.76 -0.42 17.66
C GLU A 140 -24.75 0.79 18.61
N ASN A 141 -23.57 1.43 18.77
CA ASN A 141 -23.38 2.42 19.83
C ASN A 141 -23.69 3.86 19.40
N THR A 142 -23.70 4.18 18.11
CA THR A 142 -23.82 5.57 17.61
C THR A 142 -25.08 5.79 16.76
N VAL A 143 -25.37 4.90 15.81
CA VAL A 143 -26.46 5.11 14.82
C VAL A 143 -27.79 4.52 15.31
N GLY A 144 -27.73 3.34 15.93
CA GLY A 144 -28.87 2.52 16.27
C GLY A 144 -29.38 1.68 15.10
N TYR A 145 -29.64 0.39 15.33
CA TYR A 145 -30.10 -0.58 14.32
C TYR A 145 -31.39 -0.16 13.59
N LYS A 146 -32.26 0.60 14.28
CA LYS A 146 -33.55 1.07 13.74
C LYS A 146 -33.39 2.21 12.71
N SER A 147 -32.28 2.93 12.75
CA SER A 147 -32.00 4.05 11.84
C SER A 147 -31.54 3.58 10.46
N ILE A 148 -31.17 2.30 10.32
CA ILE A 148 -30.77 1.70 9.03
C ILE A 148 -31.93 0.88 8.51
N THR A 149 -32.73 1.49 7.63
CA THR A 149 -33.91 0.85 7.02
C THR A 149 -33.65 0.36 5.60
N SER A 150 -32.61 0.90 4.95
CA SER A 150 -32.24 0.60 3.57
C SER A 150 -30.72 0.47 3.40
N PHE A 151 -30.31 0.01 2.22
CA PHE A 151 -28.91 0.03 1.82
C PHE A 151 -28.37 1.47 1.71
N GLU A 152 -29.18 2.40 1.21
CA GLU A 152 -28.83 3.82 1.15
C GLU A 152 -28.52 4.40 2.54
N ASP A 153 -29.36 4.10 3.55
CA ASP A 153 -29.07 4.51 4.93
C ASP A 153 -27.74 3.94 5.42
N TYR A 154 -27.49 2.66 5.15
CA TYR A 154 -26.28 1.97 5.56
C TYR A 154 -25.03 2.64 4.97
N VAL A 155 -25.04 2.95 3.67
CA VAL A 155 -23.94 3.63 2.98
C VAL A 155 -23.78 5.06 3.46
N LYS A 156 -24.89 5.79 3.65
CA LYS A 156 -24.88 7.17 4.17
C LYS A 156 -24.19 7.25 5.53
N TYR A 157 -24.60 6.42 6.49
CA TYR A 157 -23.98 6.41 7.83
C TYR A 157 -22.54 5.90 7.79
N PHE A 158 -22.21 5.01 6.84
CA PHE A 158 -20.84 4.57 6.64
C PHE A 158 -19.95 5.72 6.17
N VAL A 159 -20.38 6.49 5.17
CA VAL A 159 -19.64 7.66 4.67
C VAL A 159 -19.50 8.75 5.74
N GLU A 160 -20.53 8.99 6.56
CA GLU A 160 -20.41 9.91 7.70
C GLU A 160 -19.41 9.43 8.75
N LYS A 161 -19.29 8.11 8.97
CA LYS A 161 -18.22 7.56 9.82
C LYS A 161 -16.84 7.83 9.22
N ILE A 162 -16.64 7.60 7.92
CA ILE A 162 -15.34 7.88 7.26
C ILE A 162 -14.95 9.35 7.45
N LYS A 163 -15.91 10.25 7.25
CA LYS A 163 -15.73 11.68 7.47
C LYS A 163 -15.32 12.04 8.89
N GLN A 164 -15.82 11.31 9.90
CA GLN A 164 -15.44 11.50 11.30
C GLN A 164 -14.05 10.92 11.62
N GLU A 165 -13.67 9.79 11.01
CA GLU A 165 -12.34 9.19 11.22
C GLU A 165 -11.22 10.11 10.71
N GLY A 166 -11.36 10.65 9.49
CA GLY A 166 -10.35 11.49 8.85
C GLY A 166 -9.06 10.72 8.51
N ASP A 167 -8.52 10.93 7.30
CA ASP A 167 -7.28 10.28 6.80
C ASP A 167 -7.18 8.76 7.08
N SER A 168 -8.31 8.08 6.94
CA SER A 168 -8.48 6.63 7.08
C SER A 168 -8.19 5.91 5.76
N ILE A 169 -7.97 4.59 5.77
CA ILE A 169 -7.79 3.79 4.55
C ILE A 169 -9.06 2.97 4.30
N TYR A 170 -9.68 3.15 3.14
CA TYR A 170 -10.91 2.47 2.71
C TYR A 170 -10.90 2.04 1.25
N SER A 171 -10.23 2.77 0.37
CA SER A 171 -10.05 2.46 -1.04
C SER A 171 -8.81 1.60 -1.27
N LEU A 172 -8.80 0.80 -2.33
CA LEU A 172 -7.64 -0.01 -2.70
C LEU A 172 -6.47 0.91 -3.09
N SER A 173 -6.77 2.01 -3.75
CA SER A 173 -5.81 3.04 -4.14
C SER A 173 -5.07 3.67 -2.94
N LYS A 174 -5.77 3.98 -1.84
CA LYS A 174 -5.11 4.47 -0.62
C LYS A 174 -4.40 3.32 0.12
N TRP A 175 -4.97 2.12 0.10
CA TRP A 175 -4.35 0.94 0.70
C TRP A 175 -2.99 0.62 0.06
N CYS A 176 -2.90 0.63 -1.27
CA CYS A 176 -1.65 0.47 -2.02
C CYS A 176 -0.60 1.56 -1.73
N ARG A 177 -1.06 2.74 -1.28
CA ARG A 177 -0.24 3.88 -0.85
C ARG A 177 -0.12 3.99 0.67
N SER A 178 -0.30 2.88 1.39
CA SER A 178 -0.20 2.84 2.84
C SER A 178 0.79 1.77 3.29
N PRO A 179 1.27 1.83 4.55
CA PRO A 179 2.12 0.78 5.12
C PRO A 179 1.48 -0.62 5.17
N GLU A 180 0.17 -0.73 4.97
CA GLU A 180 -0.52 -2.02 4.87
C GLU A 180 -0.17 -2.76 3.57
N CYS A 181 0.28 -2.03 2.54
CA CYS A 181 0.74 -2.61 1.28
C CYS A 181 2.27 -2.67 1.26
N SER A 182 2.78 -3.90 1.27
CA SER A 182 4.21 -4.18 1.30
C SER A 182 4.79 -4.36 -0.11
N VAL A 183 6.12 -4.37 -0.21
CA VAL A 183 6.81 -4.73 -1.47
C VAL A 183 6.43 -6.12 -1.99
N TYR A 184 5.98 -7.04 -1.12
CA TYR A 184 5.52 -8.37 -1.54
C TYR A 184 4.22 -8.30 -2.34
N ASN A 185 3.40 -7.27 -2.14
CA ASN A 185 2.17 -7.06 -2.90
C ASN A 185 2.44 -6.63 -4.35
N SER A 186 3.63 -6.09 -4.65
CA SER A 186 4.06 -5.71 -6.00
C SER A 186 4.48 -6.89 -6.88
N GLY A 187 4.70 -8.07 -6.30
CA GLY A 187 5.29 -9.21 -7.02
C GLY A 187 6.79 -9.10 -7.32
N LEU A 188 7.46 -8.03 -6.85
CA LEU A 188 8.89 -7.77 -7.04
C LEU A 188 9.76 -8.19 -5.84
N GLY A 189 9.16 -8.43 -4.67
CA GLY A 189 9.85 -8.79 -3.44
C GLY A 189 9.89 -10.30 -3.18
N ILE A 190 11.05 -10.81 -2.77
CA ILE A 190 11.26 -12.18 -2.30
C ILE A 190 12.06 -12.14 -0.99
N SER A 191 11.57 -12.76 0.07
CA SER A 191 12.35 -13.02 1.28
C SER A 191 12.92 -14.44 1.26
N ILE A 192 14.17 -14.58 1.71
CA ILE A 192 14.83 -15.87 1.93
C ILE A 192 14.95 -16.24 3.41
N ASP A 193 14.47 -15.37 4.30
CA ASP A 193 14.51 -15.57 5.75
C ASP A 193 13.13 -15.39 6.39
N ASN A 194 12.99 -15.87 7.61
CA ASN A 194 11.81 -15.71 8.45
C ASN A 194 12.13 -14.92 9.73
N LEU A 195 13.14 -14.05 9.68
CA LEU A 195 13.48 -13.19 10.81
C LEU A 195 12.36 -12.19 11.04
N ASP A 196 12.18 -11.83 12.31
CA ASP A 196 11.22 -10.80 12.68
C ASP A 196 11.75 -9.42 12.23
N PHE A 197 10.98 -8.72 11.39
CA PHE A 197 11.23 -7.33 11.01
C PHE A 197 11.36 -6.43 12.24
N GLY A 198 10.70 -6.80 13.32
CA GLY A 198 10.71 -6.18 14.62
C GLY A 198 11.98 -6.38 15.44
N GLU A 199 12.98 -7.16 15.02
CA GLU A 199 14.18 -7.44 15.84
C GLU A 199 15.49 -7.12 15.08
N ASP A 200 16.29 -6.18 15.59
CA ASP A 200 17.51 -5.75 14.89
C ASP A 200 18.69 -6.70 15.07
N GLN A 201 18.87 -7.27 16.27
CA GLN A 201 20.04 -8.08 16.60
C GLN A 201 20.15 -9.34 15.71
N PRO A 202 19.07 -10.11 15.44
CA PRO A 202 19.14 -11.25 14.53
C PRO A 202 19.55 -10.86 13.12
N LYS A 203 19.09 -9.72 12.59
CA LYS A 203 19.49 -9.22 11.26
C LYS A 203 20.99 -8.95 11.19
N MET A 204 21.55 -8.40 12.27
CA MET A 204 22.98 -8.14 12.38
C MET A 204 23.78 -9.44 12.36
N GLU A 205 23.43 -10.39 13.23
CA GLU A 205 24.18 -11.63 13.43
C GLU A 205 24.07 -12.57 12.22
N GLN A 206 22.88 -12.66 11.62
CA GLN A 206 22.59 -13.59 10.54
C GLN A 206 22.90 -13.02 9.15
N PHE A 207 23.01 -11.71 8.99
CA PHE A 207 23.33 -11.11 7.70
C PHE A 207 24.46 -10.10 7.80
N ILE A 208 24.23 -8.95 8.44
CA ILE A 208 25.06 -7.75 8.24
C ILE A 208 26.51 -7.93 8.72
N ASP A 209 26.71 -8.56 9.87
CA ASP A 209 28.05 -8.85 10.44
C ASP A 209 28.66 -10.15 9.89
N HIS A 210 27.94 -10.89 9.03
CA HIS A 210 28.44 -12.13 8.46
C HIS A 210 29.50 -11.85 7.39
N GLN A 211 30.58 -12.62 7.39
CA GLN A 211 31.72 -12.43 6.48
C GLN A 211 31.33 -12.48 4.99
N ASP A 212 30.31 -13.27 4.65
CA ASP A 212 29.86 -13.48 3.28
C ASP A 212 28.81 -12.46 2.80
N PHE A 213 28.39 -11.53 3.67
CA PHE A 213 27.33 -10.58 3.33
C PHE A 213 27.68 -9.73 2.11
N ASN A 214 28.94 -9.27 2.01
CA ASN A 214 29.43 -8.53 0.85
C ASN A 214 29.32 -9.34 -0.45
N HIS A 215 29.52 -10.66 -0.40
CA HIS A 215 29.42 -11.51 -1.56
C HIS A 215 27.94 -11.69 -1.96
N TYR A 216 27.06 -11.89 -0.98
CA TYR A 216 25.62 -11.91 -1.16
C TYR A 216 25.09 -10.64 -1.83
N LEU A 217 25.47 -9.45 -1.33
CA LEU A 217 25.08 -8.16 -1.91
C LEU A 217 25.48 -8.05 -3.39
N LYS A 218 26.73 -8.38 -3.72
CA LYS A 218 27.23 -8.32 -5.10
C LYS A 218 26.52 -9.30 -6.02
N LEU A 219 26.20 -10.50 -5.54
CA LEU A 219 25.46 -11.47 -6.34
C LEU A 219 24.00 -11.07 -6.53
N ALA A 220 23.37 -10.46 -5.52
CA ALA A 220 22.04 -9.88 -5.64
C ALA A 220 22.02 -8.77 -6.70
N LEU A 221 22.94 -7.80 -6.58
CA LEU A 221 23.07 -6.68 -7.52
C LEU A 221 23.28 -7.18 -8.96
N ASN A 222 24.20 -8.13 -9.16
CA ASN A 222 24.50 -8.71 -10.47
C ASN A 222 23.37 -9.58 -11.06
N SER A 223 22.34 -9.86 -10.27
CA SER A 223 21.11 -10.54 -10.70
C SER A 223 19.90 -9.60 -10.75
N GLY A 224 20.11 -8.28 -10.65
CA GLY A 224 19.04 -7.29 -10.72
C GLY A 224 18.26 -7.09 -9.42
N PHE A 225 18.78 -7.58 -8.28
CA PHE A 225 18.17 -7.36 -6.97
C PHE A 225 18.91 -6.31 -6.16
N SER A 226 18.14 -5.51 -5.44
CA SER A 226 18.58 -4.74 -4.28
C SER A 226 18.13 -5.42 -3.01
N ILE A 227 18.78 -5.12 -1.89
CA ILE A 227 18.47 -5.68 -0.58
C ILE A 227 17.74 -4.64 0.27
N SER A 228 16.68 -5.04 0.96
CA SER A 228 16.02 -4.14 1.91
C SER A 228 16.95 -3.81 3.08
N LYS A 229 17.05 -2.52 3.40
CA LYS A 229 17.78 -2.01 4.56
C LYS A 229 17.17 -2.50 5.88
N ASP A 230 15.84 -2.58 5.94
CA ASP A 230 15.14 -2.98 7.17
C ASP A 230 15.13 -4.50 7.36
N ASN A 231 15.26 -5.27 6.28
CA ASN A 231 15.37 -6.71 6.32
C ASN A 231 16.36 -7.25 5.26
N PRO A 232 17.61 -7.55 5.64
CA PRO A 232 18.67 -7.97 4.72
C PRO A 232 18.41 -9.23 3.91
N GLY A 233 17.48 -10.12 4.30
CA GLY A 233 17.13 -11.27 3.47
C GLY A 233 15.94 -11.02 2.53
N THR A 234 15.42 -9.79 2.48
CA THR A 234 14.46 -9.37 1.45
C THR A 234 15.18 -8.86 0.22
N LEU A 235 15.09 -9.63 -0.87
CA LEU A 235 15.51 -9.28 -2.22
C LEU A 235 14.39 -8.53 -2.93
N ILE A 236 14.71 -7.38 -3.52
CA ILE A 236 13.78 -6.51 -4.24
C ILE A 236 14.28 -6.37 -5.66
N PHE A 237 13.52 -6.87 -6.62
CA PHE A 237 13.90 -6.78 -8.03
C PHE A 237 13.84 -5.33 -8.48
N ASP A 238 15.00 -4.78 -8.84
CA ASP A 238 15.17 -3.38 -9.23
C ASP A 238 14.95 -3.22 -10.73
N LEU A 239 13.78 -2.69 -11.11
CA LEU A 239 13.36 -2.53 -12.51
C LEU A 239 14.27 -1.59 -13.30
N LEU A 240 15.00 -0.71 -12.61
CA LEU A 240 15.93 0.24 -13.21
C LEU A 240 17.38 -0.24 -13.17
N SER A 241 17.66 -1.41 -12.58
CA SER A 241 19.00 -1.97 -12.55
C SER A 241 19.44 -2.41 -13.96
N PRO A 242 20.64 -2.04 -14.42
CA PRO A 242 21.19 -2.57 -15.67
C PRO A 242 21.24 -4.11 -15.69
N ALA A 243 21.41 -4.74 -14.52
CA ALA A 243 21.42 -6.19 -14.38
C ALA A 243 20.02 -6.83 -14.50
N ALA A 244 18.94 -6.05 -14.44
CA ALA A 244 17.58 -6.51 -14.69
C ALA A 244 17.28 -6.70 -16.19
N ALA A 245 17.96 -5.94 -17.06
CA ALA A 245 17.69 -5.92 -18.50
C ALA A 245 17.70 -7.32 -19.17
N PRO A 246 18.65 -8.23 -18.87
CA PRO A 246 18.64 -9.59 -19.43
C PRO A 246 17.42 -10.43 -19.03
N PHE A 247 16.79 -10.13 -17.89
CA PHE A 247 15.59 -10.82 -17.41
C PHE A 247 14.31 -10.20 -17.95
N LEU A 248 14.33 -8.91 -18.29
CA LEU A 248 13.19 -8.18 -18.86
C LEU A 248 13.08 -8.36 -20.38
N ALA A 249 14.23 -8.42 -21.08
CA ALA A 249 14.29 -8.51 -22.54
C ALA A 249 13.52 -9.71 -23.16
N PRO A 250 13.54 -10.93 -22.58
CA PRO A 250 12.77 -12.07 -23.12
C PRO A 250 11.26 -11.84 -23.12
N TYR A 251 10.76 -10.97 -22.26
CA TYR A 251 9.35 -10.59 -22.19
C TYR A 251 9.01 -9.36 -23.04
N GLY A 252 9.97 -8.84 -23.82
CA GLY A 252 9.78 -7.63 -24.61
C GLY A 252 9.65 -6.35 -23.78
N LEU A 253 10.11 -6.37 -22.52
CA LEU A 253 10.01 -5.24 -21.60
C LEU A 253 11.29 -4.40 -21.67
N ARG A 254 11.19 -3.17 -22.15
CA ARG A 254 12.32 -2.23 -22.31
C ARG A 254 12.17 -0.97 -21.47
N THR A 255 10.94 -0.62 -21.10
CA THR A 255 10.61 0.59 -20.35
C THR A 255 9.72 0.26 -19.14
N LEU A 256 9.77 1.09 -18.10
CA LEU A 256 8.85 0.98 -16.95
C LEU A 256 7.38 0.97 -17.40
N ARG A 257 7.04 1.82 -18.37
CA ARG A 257 5.70 1.90 -18.95
C ARG A 257 5.20 0.58 -19.52
N GLU A 258 6.06 -0.14 -20.24
CA GLU A 258 5.73 -1.47 -20.77
C GLU A 258 5.54 -2.48 -19.63
N ILE A 259 6.39 -2.43 -18.60
CA ILE A 259 6.28 -3.32 -17.43
C ILE A 259 4.94 -3.10 -16.74
N PHE A 260 4.61 -1.85 -16.39
CA PHE A 260 3.37 -1.54 -15.70
C PHE A 260 2.13 -1.79 -16.56
N SER A 261 2.12 -1.40 -17.84
CA SER A 261 0.97 -1.66 -18.71
C SER A 261 0.71 -3.15 -18.98
N GLN A 262 1.76 -3.95 -19.09
CA GLN A 262 1.62 -5.38 -19.38
C GLN A 262 1.36 -6.21 -18.14
N TYR A 263 2.01 -5.95 -17.01
CA TYR A 263 1.99 -6.81 -15.82
C TYR A 263 1.14 -6.29 -14.67
N TYR A 264 0.64 -5.07 -14.74
CA TYR A 264 -0.12 -4.46 -13.66
C TYR A 264 -1.44 -3.88 -14.16
N ASP A 265 -2.39 -3.80 -13.25
CA ASP A 265 -3.64 -3.07 -13.43
C ASP A 265 -3.68 -1.88 -12.49
N ARG A 266 -4.22 -0.77 -12.98
CA ARG A 266 -4.51 0.38 -12.14
C ARG A 266 -5.65 0.06 -11.18
N THR A 267 -5.49 0.45 -9.92
CA THR A 267 -6.43 0.10 -8.84
C THR A 267 -7.80 0.71 -9.05
N GLU A 268 -7.88 1.94 -9.59
CA GLU A 268 -9.16 2.64 -9.69
C GLU A 268 -10.19 1.92 -10.57
N LEU A 269 -9.73 1.16 -11.57
CA LEU A 269 -10.58 0.42 -12.49
C LEU A 269 -11.24 -0.79 -11.82
N ARG A 270 -10.63 -1.32 -10.75
CA ARG A 270 -11.12 -2.51 -10.04
C ARG A 270 -11.79 -2.17 -8.72
N GLU A 271 -11.31 -1.13 -8.03
CA GLU A 271 -11.71 -0.85 -6.65
C GLU A 271 -13.17 -0.42 -6.51
N PHE A 272 -13.72 0.28 -7.51
CA PHE A 272 -15.12 0.71 -7.51
C PHE A 272 -16.08 -0.47 -7.29
N ILE A 273 -15.90 -1.53 -8.09
CA ILE A 273 -16.71 -2.76 -7.99
C ILE A 273 -16.42 -3.50 -6.68
N TYR A 274 -15.17 -3.55 -6.23
CA TYR A 274 -14.84 -4.22 -4.97
C TYR A 274 -15.45 -3.54 -3.76
N ILE A 275 -15.33 -2.22 -3.64
CA ILE A 275 -15.93 -1.47 -2.53
C ILE A 275 -17.44 -1.69 -2.54
N ARG A 276 -18.09 -1.56 -3.69
CA ARG A 276 -19.54 -1.81 -3.85
C ARG A 276 -19.95 -3.19 -3.34
N ASN A 277 -19.27 -4.24 -3.81
CA ASN A 277 -19.63 -5.62 -3.48
C ASN A 277 -19.33 -5.96 -2.02
N ILE A 278 -18.24 -5.44 -1.45
CA ILE A 278 -17.89 -5.66 -0.05
C ILE A 278 -18.89 -4.94 0.86
N ILE A 279 -19.24 -3.68 0.57
CA ILE A 279 -20.25 -2.93 1.34
C ILE A 279 -21.60 -3.66 1.29
N ASN A 280 -22.05 -4.11 0.11
CA ASN A 280 -23.29 -4.89 -0.01
C ASN A 280 -23.25 -6.18 0.83
N ARG A 281 -22.14 -6.93 0.76
CA ARG A 281 -21.97 -8.13 1.58
C ARG A 281 -22.12 -7.83 3.07
N TYR A 282 -21.50 -6.76 3.57
CA TYR A 282 -21.56 -6.42 5.00
C TYR A 282 -22.89 -5.80 5.43
N TYR A 283 -23.60 -5.13 4.50
CA TYR A 283 -25.00 -4.78 4.70
C TYR A 283 -25.87 -6.03 4.85
N ASN A 284 -25.74 -7.01 3.97
CA ASN A 284 -26.51 -8.26 4.06
C ASN A 284 -26.20 -9.03 5.36
N LEU A 285 -24.95 -9.06 5.81
CA LEU A 285 -24.59 -9.61 7.12
C LEU A 285 -25.29 -8.86 8.26
N PHE A 286 -25.33 -7.53 8.19
CA PHE A 286 -26.06 -6.71 9.15
C PHE A 286 -27.57 -7.02 9.15
N ILE A 287 -28.19 -7.16 7.98
CA ILE A 287 -29.61 -7.49 7.84
C ILE A 287 -29.92 -8.87 8.40
N ILE A 288 -29.09 -9.88 8.12
CA ILE A 288 -29.27 -11.24 8.65
C ILE A 288 -29.19 -11.25 10.18
N GLN A 289 -28.23 -10.52 10.76
CA GLN A 289 -28.09 -10.40 12.20
C GLN A 289 -29.24 -9.61 12.85
N ASN A 290 -29.82 -8.65 12.13
CA ASN A 290 -30.88 -7.76 12.61
C ASN A 290 -32.17 -7.93 11.81
N LYS A 291 -32.57 -9.19 11.58
CA LYS A 291 -33.64 -9.54 10.64
C LYS A 291 -35.01 -8.99 11.04
N ILE A 292 -35.29 -8.90 12.33
CA ILE A 292 -36.63 -8.55 12.84
C ILE A 292 -36.54 -7.21 13.58
N ILE A 293 -37.25 -6.20 13.08
CA ILE A 293 -37.50 -4.97 13.84
C ILE A 293 -38.81 -5.12 14.60
N ARG A 294 -38.76 -4.85 15.90
CA ARG A 294 -39.94 -4.79 16.76
C ARG A 294 -40.30 -3.34 17.07
N THR A 295 -41.52 -2.95 16.72
CA THR A 295 -42.06 -1.62 17.03
C THR A 295 -43.35 -1.77 17.83
N ASN A 296 -43.35 -1.23 19.05
CA ASN A 296 -44.57 -1.17 19.86
C ASN A 296 -45.35 0.09 19.47
N LYS A 297 -46.59 -0.08 19.01
CA LYS A 297 -47.50 1.02 18.68
C LYS A 297 -48.69 1.01 19.64
N ILE A 298 -49.27 2.19 19.87
CA ILE A 298 -50.49 2.37 20.66
C ILE A 298 -51.55 2.92 19.72
N SER A 299 -52.66 2.20 19.57
CA SER A 299 -53.83 2.67 18.84
C SER A 299 -55.08 2.37 19.65
N CYS A 300 -55.93 3.38 19.85
CA CYS A 300 -57.20 3.27 20.60
C CYS A 300 -57.06 2.59 21.97
N ASN A 301 -56.11 3.03 22.81
CA ASN A 301 -55.83 2.49 24.15
C ASN A 301 -55.41 1.00 24.19
N LYS A 302 -55.04 0.41 23.06
CA LYS A 302 -54.44 -0.93 22.98
C LYS A 302 -53.00 -0.82 22.50
N SER A 303 -52.07 -1.44 23.23
CA SER A 303 -50.71 -1.63 22.77
C SER A 303 -50.64 -2.87 21.88
N TYR A 304 -50.06 -2.73 20.69
CA TYR A 304 -49.76 -3.86 19.82
C TYR A 304 -48.32 -3.78 19.34
N THR A 305 -47.75 -4.93 18.96
CA THR A 305 -46.40 -5.05 18.45
C THR A 305 -46.47 -5.31 16.95
N GLU A 306 -45.85 -4.44 16.15
CA GLU A 306 -45.58 -4.71 14.74
C GLU A 306 -44.18 -5.29 14.59
N TYR A 307 -44.07 -6.30 13.72
CA TYR A 307 -42.81 -6.92 13.33
C TYR A 307 -42.56 -6.59 11.86
N GLU A 308 -41.40 -6.03 11.58
CA GLU A 308 -40.90 -5.83 10.22
C GLU A 308 -39.77 -6.83 9.99
N ILE A 309 -39.89 -7.64 8.94
CA ILE A 309 -38.88 -8.63 8.56
C ILE A 309 -38.07 -8.04 7.42
N ARG A 310 -36.77 -7.87 7.63
CA ARG A 310 -35.83 -7.39 6.61
C ARG A 310 -35.34 -8.55 5.75
N GLU A 311 -35.15 -8.28 4.46
CA GLU A 311 -34.62 -9.24 3.50
C GLU A 311 -33.26 -8.79 2.99
N ALA A 312 -32.35 -9.76 2.81
CA ALA A 312 -31.05 -9.50 2.21
C ALA A 312 -31.23 -9.24 0.70
N GLN A 313 -30.49 -8.27 0.17
CA GLN A 313 -30.57 -7.92 -1.25
C GLN A 313 -29.60 -8.75 -2.10
N THR A 314 -30.00 -9.12 -3.31
CA THR A 314 -29.10 -9.75 -4.28
C THR A 314 -28.20 -8.70 -4.96
N LEU A 315 -27.25 -9.12 -5.80
CA LEU A 315 -26.45 -8.16 -6.57
C LEU A 315 -27.28 -7.56 -7.71
N GLU A 316 -28.23 -8.33 -8.25
CA GLU A 316 -29.17 -7.89 -9.26
C GLU A 316 -30.12 -6.81 -8.70
N ASP A 317 -30.63 -6.99 -7.48
CA ASP A 317 -31.41 -5.97 -6.79
C ASP A 317 -30.59 -4.71 -6.52
N LEU A 318 -29.31 -4.88 -6.17
CA LEU A 318 -28.40 -3.77 -5.94
C LEU A 318 -28.19 -2.97 -7.23
N ASP A 319 -27.90 -3.63 -8.35
CA ASP A 319 -27.67 -2.98 -9.65
C ASP A 319 -28.95 -2.29 -10.17
N LEU A 320 -30.13 -2.86 -9.91
CA LEU A 320 -31.42 -2.28 -10.29
C LEU A 320 -31.76 -1.02 -9.48
N ASN A 321 -31.58 -1.08 -8.16
CA ASN A 321 -31.98 -0.01 -7.24
C ASN A 321 -30.92 1.10 -7.09
N TYR A 322 -29.64 0.75 -7.30
CA TYR A 322 -28.49 1.63 -7.06
C TYR A 322 -27.56 1.63 -8.28
N PRO A 323 -27.93 2.35 -9.35
CA PRO A 323 -27.13 2.41 -10.57
C PRO A 323 -25.72 2.99 -10.31
N GLU A 324 -24.81 2.74 -11.25
CA GLU A 324 -23.41 3.16 -11.13
C GLU A 324 -23.26 4.66 -10.84
N ASP A 325 -24.12 5.51 -11.40
CA ASP A 325 -24.07 6.96 -11.18
C ASP A 325 -24.41 7.35 -9.74
N TRP A 326 -25.32 6.62 -9.08
CA TRP A 326 -25.58 6.77 -7.65
C TRP A 326 -24.33 6.40 -6.85
N PHE A 327 -23.73 5.24 -7.12
CA PHE A 327 -22.55 4.77 -6.38
C PHE A 327 -21.32 5.67 -6.61
N LEU A 328 -21.22 6.30 -7.78
CA LEU A 328 -20.15 7.24 -8.12
C LEU A 328 -20.11 8.46 -7.20
N ASP A 329 -21.27 8.95 -6.75
CA ASP A 329 -21.32 10.07 -5.80
C ASP A 329 -20.71 9.66 -4.44
N TYR A 330 -21.06 8.48 -3.94
CA TYR A 330 -20.51 7.94 -2.70
C TYR A 330 -19.03 7.66 -2.82
N TYR A 331 -18.60 7.13 -3.96
CA TYR A 331 -17.19 6.87 -4.22
C TYR A 331 -16.35 8.16 -4.17
N ILE A 332 -16.84 9.25 -4.77
CA ILE A 332 -16.18 10.55 -4.72
C ILE A 332 -16.13 11.09 -3.28
N ASP A 333 -17.22 11.00 -2.53
CA ASP A 333 -17.26 11.44 -1.14
C ASP A 333 -16.30 10.63 -0.27
N LEU A 334 -16.31 9.31 -0.42
CA LEU A 334 -15.39 8.40 0.25
C LEU A 334 -13.94 8.80 -0.01
N ARG A 335 -13.54 8.98 -1.28
CA ARG A 335 -12.18 9.40 -1.64
C ARG A 335 -11.83 10.77 -1.07
N ASN A 336 -12.78 11.70 -1.01
CA ASN A 336 -12.55 13.02 -0.40
C ASN A 336 -12.28 12.91 1.09
N TYR A 337 -13.13 12.19 1.83
CA TYR A 337 -12.95 12.04 3.27
C TYR A 337 -11.71 11.21 3.62
N GLU A 338 -11.40 10.20 2.81
CA GLU A 338 -10.19 9.39 2.89
C GLU A 338 -8.90 10.21 2.82
N GLU A 339 -8.89 11.29 2.03
CA GLU A 339 -7.72 12.16 1.87
C GLU A 339 -7.73 13.38 2.81
N GLY A 340 -8.63 13.40 3.80
CA GLY A 340 -8.74 14.50 4.77
C GLY A 340 -9.60 15.68 4.30
N SER A 341 -10.56 15.45 3.40
CA SER A 341 -11.44 16.46 2.80
C SER A 341 -10.72 17.61 2.08
N PRO A 342 -9.78 17.32 1.17
CA PRO A 342 -8.98 18.36 0.52
C PRO A 342 -9.79 19.28 -0.40
N PHE A 343 -10.95 18.81 -0.88
CA PHE A 343 -11.83 19.57 -1.74
C PHE A 343 -13.04 20.09 -0.96
N ASN A 344 -13.38 21.35 -1.20
CA ASN A 344 -14.59 21.95 -0.65
C ASN A 344 -15.87 21.36 -1.29
N PRO A 345 -17.04 21.49 -0.63
CA PRO A 345 -18.29 20.90 -1.11
C PRO A 345 -18.71 21.34 -2.51
N HIS A 346 -18.41 22.59 -2.91
CA HIS A 346 -18.73 23.10 -4.24
C HIS A 346 -17.91 22.39 -5.32
N TYR A 347 -16.61 22.20 -5.08
CA TYR A 347 -15.74 21.47 -5.99
C TYR A 347 -16.15 20.00 -6.11
N ILE A 348 -16.49 19.35 -5.00
CA ILE A 348 -17.01 17.97 -5.00
C ILE A 348 -18.29 17.86 -5.82
N LYS A 349 -19.24 18.79 -5.67
CA LYS A 349 -20.46 18.82 -6.49
C LYS A 349 -20.15 18.94 -7.99
N SER A 350 -19.16 19.76 -8.35
CA SER A 350 -18.68 19.89 -9.73
C SER A 350 -18.05 18.57 -10.23
N MET A 351 -17.20 17.96 -9.41
CA MET A 351 -16.54 16.68 -9.72
C MET A 351 -17.56 15.58 -10.00
N LYS A 352 -18.57 15.43 -9.14
CA LYS A 352 -19.69 14.49 -9.32
C LYS A 352 -20.42 14.72 -10.65
N LYS A 353 -20.73 15.98 -10.98
CA LYS A 353 -21.39 16.34 -12.25
C LYS A 353 -20.54 15.96 -13.47
N ILE A 354 -19.23 16.22 -13.42
CA ILE A 354 -18.31 15.88 -14.52
C ILE A 354 -18.15 14.37 -14.67
N ALA A 355 -17.97 13.65 -13.56
CA ALA A 355 -17.84 12.20 -13.56
C ALA A 355 -19.09 11.52 -14.14
N LYS A 356 -20.30 11.92 -13.70
CA LYS A 356 -21.56 11.41 -14.29
C LYS A 356 -21.72 11.75 -15.77
N LYS A 357 -21.25 12.92 -16.21
CA LYS A 357 -21.27 13.30 -17.63
C LYS A 357 -20.34 12.40 -18.46
N ARG A 358 -19.17 12.04 -17.93
CA ARG A 358 -18.25 11.09 -18.57
C ARG A 358 -18.89 9.70 -18.65
N LEU A 359 -19.48 9.22 -17.56
CA LEU A 359 -20.16 7.92 -17.52
C LEU A 359 -21.23 7.80 -18.62
N LYS A 360 -22.05 8.85 -18.79
CA LYS A 360 -23.11 8.86 -19.81
C LYS A 360 -22.61 9.01 -21.26
N LYS A 361 -21.42 9.58 -21.46
CA LYS A 361 -20.90 9.89 -22.82
C LYS A 361 -19.86 8.90 -23.31
N LEU A 362 -19.12 8.31 -22.38
CA LEU A 362 -18.01 7.40 -22.60
C LEU A 362 -18.36 6.12 -21.84
N ASP A 363 -17.68 5.85 -20.73
CA ASP A 363 -17.92 4.70 -19.88
C ASP A 363 -17.53 4.98 -18.40
N ILE A 364 -17.67 3.95 -17.57
CA ILE A 364 -17.29 3.97 -16.16
C ILE A 364 -15.77 4.13 -15.98
N ASN A 365 -14.94 3.53 -16.83
CA ASN A 365 -13.48 3.58 -16.74
C ASN A 365 -12.94 4.99 -16.93
N GLU A 366 -13.48 5.75 -17.89
CA GLU A 366 -13.16 7.16 -18.13
C GLU A 366 -13.60 8.06 -16.97
N SER A 367 -14.69 7.70 -16.29
CA SER A 367 -15.18 8.40 -15.11
C SER A 367 -14.27 8.17 -13.92
N LEU A 368 -13.89 6.91 -13.67
CA LEU A 368 -12.97 6.53 -12.59
C LEU A 368 -11.56 7.08 -12.82
N SER A 369 -11.07 7.04 -14.07
CA SER A 369 -9.78 7.64 -14.44
C SER A 369 -9.76 9.15 -14.18
N TYR A 370 -10.85 9.86 -14.47
CA TYR A 370 -10.99 11.28 -14.15
C TYR A 370 -10.94 11.55 -12.63
N ILE A 371 -11.67 10.75 -11.84
CA ILE A 371 -11.67 10.86 -10.37
C ILE A 371 -10.27 10.59 -9.83
N SER A 372 -9.65 9.48 -10.22
CA SER A 372 -8.30 9.07 -9.80
C SER A 372 -7.27 10.14 -10.12
N LYS A 373 -7.27 10.67 -11.36
CA LYS A 373 -6.40 11.78 -11.76
C LYS A 373 -6.57 13.00 -10.85
N THR A 374 -7.82 13.38 -10.56
CA THR A 374 -8.10 14.58 -9.75
C THR A 374 -7.59 14.45 -8.32
N PHE A 375 -7.77 13.29 -7.69
CA PHE A 375 -7.25 13.02 -6.34
C PHE A 375 -5.73 12.85 -6.30
N ARG A 376 -5.16 12.24 -7.33
CA ARG A 376 -3.71 12.10 -7.48
C ARG A 376 -3.03 13.47 -7.56
N ASP A 377 -3.49 14.33 -8.48
CA ASP A 377 -2.92 15.66 -8.70
C ASP A 377 -2.98 16.51 -7.41
N GLN A 378 -3.99 16.29 -6.57
CA GLN A 378 -4.12 16.92 -5.27
C GLN A 378 -3.17 16.35 -4.20
N THR A 379 -2.86 15.05 -4.23
CA THR A 379 -1.96 14.42 -3.23
C THR A 379 -0.55 14.98 -3.34
N TRP A 380 -0.06 15.17 -4.57
CA TRP A 380 1.31 15.62 -4.84
C TRP A 380 1.50 17.13 -4.68
N SER A 381 0.42 17.90 -4.80
CA SER A 381 0.43 19.36 -4.60
C SER A 381 0.20 19.80 -3.15
N LYS A 382 0.20 18.88 -2.17
CA LYS A 382 0.05 19.22 -0.74
C LYS A 382 1.28 20.00 -0.24
N PRO A 383 1.12 20.99 0.66
CA PRO A 383 2.22 21.55 1.44
C PRO A 383 2.97 20.43 2.17
N TYR A 384 4.31 20.48 2.15
CA TYR A 384 5.21 19.42 2.62
C TYR A 384 5.12 18.09 1.86
N GLY A 385 4.39 18.02 0.75
CA GLY A 385 4.48 16.94 -0.23
C GLY A 385 5.79 17.02 -1.02
N PHE A 386 6.13 16.01 -1.82
CA PHE A 386 7.40 15.96 -2.54
C PHE A 386 7.62 17.13 -3.48
N ASP A 387 6.61 17.54 -4.26
CA ASP A 387 6.72 18.72 -5.12
C ASP A 387 6.98 20.00 -4.32
N ASP A 388 6.38 20.12 -3.13
CA ASP A 388 6.63 21.23 -2.23
C ASP A 388 8.03 21.15 -1.61
N PHE A 389 8.47 19.95 -1.21
CA PHE A 389 9.83 19.70 -0.74
C PHE A 389 10.88 20.03 -1.81
N LEU A 390 10.70 19.58 -3.06
CA LEU A 390 11.58 19.90 -4.18
C LEU A 390 11.60 21.41 -4.48
N LYS A 391 10.44 22.07 -4.46
CA LYS A 391 10.35 23.53 -4.62
C LYS A 391 11.09 24.25 -3.50
N ASN A 392 10.90 23.84 -2.25
CA ASN A 392 11.56 24.44 -1.09
C ASN A 392 13.06 24.15 -1.06
N GLN A 393 13.49 22.95 -1.47
CA GLN A 393 14.91 22.59 -1.55
C GLN A 393 15.64 23.44 -2.60
N ASN A 394 15.04 23.63 -3.77
CA ASN A 394 15.61 24.50 -4.81
C ASN A 394 15.66 25.97 -4.37
N GLN A 395 14.67 26.44 -3.60
CA GLN A 395 14.70 27.79 -3.00
C GLN A 395 15.81 27.96 -1.97
N VAL A 396 16.03 26.97 -1.09
CA VAL A 396 17.12 27.00 -0.10
C VAL A 396 18.49 27.01 -0.78
N ILE A 397 18.66 26.23 -1.85
CA ILE A 397 19.89 26.24 -2.66
C ILE A 397 20.11 27.61 -3.31
N ASP A 398 19.06 28.23 -3.85
CA ASP A 398 19.15 29.58 -4.46
C ASP A 398 19.44 30.68 -3.43
N ASP A 399 18.93 30.55 -2.20
CA ASP A 399 19.19 31.51 -1.11
C ASP A 399 20.61 31.37 -0.53
N ASP A 400 21.17 30.15 -0.47
CA ASP A 400 22.57 29.91 -0.07
C ASP A 400 23.58 30.39 -1.14
N ILE A 401 23.18 30.46 -2.41
CA ILE A 401 24.01 30.97 -3.51
C ILE A 401 24.01 32.51 -3.57
N ARG A 402 23.02 33.18 -2.96
CA ARG A 402 22.98 34.64 -2.93
C ARG A 402 24.05 35.16 -1.97
N PRO A 403 25.07 35.91 -2.46
CA PRO A 403 26.04 36.53 -1.57
C PRO A 403 25.26 37.45 -0.60
N PRO A 404 25.65 37.47 0.69
CA PRO A 404 24.96 38.28 1.67
C PRO A 404 24.88 39.72 1.17
N THR A 405 23.65 40.23 1.04
CA THR A 405 23.44 41.63 0.67
C THR A 405 24.21 42.49 1.67
N PRO A 406 25.07 43.41 1.20
CA PRO A 406 25.80 44.28 2.11
C PRO A 406 24.78 44.97 3.00
N ARG A 407 24.82 44.69 4.30
CA ARG A 407 23.99 45.41 5.27
C ARG A 407 24.36 46.87 5.13
N GLY A 408 23.47 47.64 4.48
CA GLY A 408 23.60 49.08 4.36
C GLY A 408 23.77 49.63 5.77
N GLY A 409 24.99 50.07 6.07
CA GLY A 409 25.31 50.75 7.30
C GLY A 409 24.51 52.05 7.32
N THR A 410 23.40 52.05 8.05
CA THR A 410 22.82 53.29 8.54
C THR A 410 23.79 53.84 9.56
N GLY A 411 24.55 54.83 9.09
CA GLY A 411 25.40 55.66 9.91
C GLY A 411 24.61 56.32 11.03
N GLY A 412 25.22 56.34 12.19
CA GLY A 412 24.80 57.10 13.36
C GLY A 412 25.96 57.10 14.35
N TYR A 413 26.95 57.96 14.13
CA TYR A 413 27.19 59.22 14.84
C TYR A 413 28.29 60.01 14.14
#